data_AF-A0AAD1RLE6-F1
#
_entry.id   AF-A0AAD1RLE6-F1
#
_cell.length_a   1.000
_cell.length_b   1.000
_cell.length_c   1.000
_cell.angle_alpha   90.00
_cell.angle_beta   90.00
_cell.angle_gamma   90.00
#
_symmetry.space_group_name_H-M   'P 1'
#
loop_
_entity.id
_entity.type
_entity.pdbx_description
1 polymer ?
#
loop_
_entity_poly.entity_id
_entity_poly.type
_entity_poly.pdbx_seq_one_letter_code
_entity_poly.pdbx_strand_id
1 'polypeptide(L)'
;MEFPDFSFDPSLPSFIHHSEVLRYLEEYTDNFNIRPHIRFNCSVTEVSPVLKDGEHGQVPWEVSSHTQGSPHPVTERFDAVMVCAGHYSLPYIPDIPGIDTFQGKLLHSHFYRYPEMFASHSVVLLGCGPSGVDIALELAPYAQNVTLCHRGAALQWTPPKGVTLAPPVVGATPHNLICEDGTQLEADTLIFCTGYKYYYPFLEPQNKPRNLKEAEENGETAVTKGPVPNAVVERIGLLVETRKVLSGSAELLQSKDEKEFCDKNTNWLMNDEVVVPDEGQGHLPLLYKHLIHALYPTMCFIGACKIVIPFPLFHCQVLFFLAVLEGKCPLPSPNQMLLESHEELKNHLSLGLPLKYLHRLEIGQWEYNNWLAETAGFEPLPPVKKKMYETCRRFRSINPTLYRGFKFEVLSKEECRVISAECKGMQV
;
A
#
# COMPACT_ATOMS: atom_id res chain seq x y z
N MET A 1 -13.87 8.76 8.15
CA MET A 1 -13.19 8.59 6.85
C MET A 1 -13.59 9.65 5.83
N GLU A 2 -14.75 10.30 5.93
CA GLU A 2 -15.23 11.30 4.95
C GLU A 2 -14.17 12.33 4.50
N PHE A 3 -14.23 12.70 3.23
CA PHE A 3 -13.55 13.86 2.66
C PHE A 3 -14.04 15.15 3.34
N PRO A 4 -13.19 16.20 3.45
CA PRO A 4 -13.59 17.47 4.03
C PRO A 4 -14.71 18.21 3.28
N ASP A 5 -14.84 17.97 1.98
CA ASP A 5 -15.74 18.66 1.04
C ASP A 5 -16.98 17.83 0.65
N PHE A 6 -17.14 16.62 1.20
CA PHE A 6 -18.27 15.74 0.90
C PHE A 6 -18.58 14.79 2.07
N SER A 7 -19.80 14.87 2.61
CA SER A 7 -20.18 14.16 3.83
C SER A 7 -20.89 12.84 3.55
N PHE A 8 -20.73 11.86 4.45
CA PHE A 8 -21.61 10.69 4.48
C PHE A 8 -23.04 11.09 4.89
N ASP A 9 -24.01 10.23 4.56
CA ASP A 9 -25.36 10.31 5.12
C ASP A 9 -25.31 10.24 6.66
N PRO A 10 -25.78 11.29 7.38
CA PRO A 10 -25.70 11.36 8.83
C PRO A 10 -26.59 10.34 9.57
N SER A 11 -27.53 9.69 8.87
CA SER A 11 -28.36 8.63 9.42
C SER A 11 -27.59 7.31 9.63
N LEU A 12 -26.48 7.12 8.91
CA LEU A 12 -25.67 5.92 8.97
C LEU A 12 -24.96 5.76 10.33
N PRO A 13 -24.65 4.53 10.75
CA PRO A 13 -23.75 4.30 11.89
C PRO A 13 -22.33 4.77 11.56
N SER A 14 -21.47 4.95 12.57
CA SER A 14 -20.08 5.37 12.33
C SER A 14 -19.19 4.27 11.74
N PHE A 15 -19.58 3.01 11.90
CA PHE A 15 -18.94 1.84 11.31
C PHE A 15 -19.89 1.24 10.28
N ILE A 16 -19.77 1.73 9.05
CA ILE A 16 -20.62 1.36 7.92
C ILE A 16 -20.11 0.12 7.20
N HIS A 17 -21.02 -0.55 6.50
CA HIS A 17 -20.67 -1.63 5.59
C HIS A 17 -19.91 -1.09 4.36
N HIS A 18 -19.08 -1.90 3.73
CA HIS A 18 -18.27 -1.47 2.58
C HIS A 18 -19.12 -1.02 1.38
N SER A 19 -20.36 -1.49 1.26
CA SER A 19 -21.32 -1.04 0.25
C SER A 19 -21.68 0.44 0.39
N GLU A 20 -21.77 0.95 1.62
CA GLU A 20 -22.03 2.37 1.87
C GLU A 20 -20.80 3.22 1.54
N VAL A 21 -19.59 2.68 1.74
CA VAL A 21 -18.35 3.34 1.31
C VAL A 21 -18.30 3.43 -0.22
N LEU A 22 -18.67 2.36 -0.93
CA LEU A 22 -18.77 2.37 -2.39
C LEU A 22 -19.79 3.40 -2.87
N ARG A 23 -21.00 3.39 -2.31
CA ARG A 23 -22.06 4.35 -2.61
C ARG A 23 -21.59 5.79 -2.42
N TYR A 24 -20.92 6.09 -1.30
CA TYR A 24 -20.35 7.40 -1.04
C TYR A 24 -19.34 7.85 -2.11
N LEU A 25 -18.48 6.95 -2.59
CA LEU A 25 -17.50 7.26 -3.64
C LEU A 25 -18.16 7.44 -5.01
N GLU A 26 -19.21 6.68 -5.31
CA GLU A 26 -20.03 6.86 -6.52
C GLU A 26 -20.76 8.20 -6.50
N GLU A 27 -21.40 8.53 -5.38
CA GLU A 27 -22.06 9.83 -5.16
C GLU A 27 -21.06 10.99 -5.25
N TYR A 28 -19.85 10.85 -4.68
CA TYR A 28 -18.77 11.83 -4.83
C TYR A 28 -18.40 12.02 -6.31
N THR A 29 -18.20 10.91 -7.04
CA THR A 29 -17.84 10.92 -8.46
C THR A 29 -18.89 11.61 -9.31
N ASP A 30 -20.17 11.40 -9.01
CA ASP A 30 -21.28 12.01 -9.73
C ASP A 30 -21.47 13.48 -9.35
N ASN A 31 -21.39 13.82 -8.06
CA ASN A 31 -21.52 15.20 -7.55
C ASN A 31 -20.47 16.15 -8.14
N PHE A 32 -19.23 15.69 -8.28
CA PHE A 32 -18.13 16.48 -8.85
C PHE A 32 -17.93 16.25 -10.36
N ASN A 33 -18.84 15.54 -11.03
CA ASN A 33 -18.78 15.23 -12.46
C ASN A 33 -17.42 14.63 -12.90
N ILE A 34 -16.87 13.72 -12.11
CA ILE A 34 -15.57 13.08 -12.35
C ILE A 34 -15.71 11.92 -13.34
N ARG A 35 -16.87 11.25 -13.37
CA ARG A 35 -17.11 10.03 -14.17
C ARG A 35 -16.72 10.15 -15.64
N PRO A 36 -16.99 11.25 -16.37
CA PRO A 36 -16.59 11.39 -17.77
C PRO A 36 -15.07 11.36 -18.01
N HIS A 37 -14.26 11.58 -16.96
CA HIS A 37 -12.81 11.57 -17.02
C HIS A 37 -12.21 10.18 -16.73
N ILE A 38 -13.03 9.18 -16.39
CA ILE A 38 -12.59 7.83 -16.04
C ILE A 38 -12.80 6.88 -17.23
N ARG A 39 -11.72 6.20 -17.65
CA ARG A 39 -11.79 5.11 -18.63
C ARG A 39 -11.81 3.77 -17.90
N PHE A 40 -13.01 3.24 -17.66
CA PHE A 40 -13.18 1.92 -17.06
C PHE A 40 -12.73 0.79 -18.01
N ASN A 41 -12.43 -0.38 -17.43
CA ASN A 41 -11.89 -1.54 -18.17
C ASN A 41 -10.63 -1.21 -18.98
N CYS A 42 -9.88 -0.20 -18.57
CA CYS A 42 -8.63 0.22 -19.17
C CYS A 42 -7.49 -0.03 -18.18
N SER A 43 -6.54 -0.88 -18.56
CA SER A 43 -5.36 -1.17 -17.77
C SER A 43 -4.18 -0.39 -18.30
N VAL A 44 -3.51 0.37 -17.43
CA VAL A 44 -2.21 0.98 -17.74
C VAL A 44 -1.16 -0.13 -17.79
N THR A 45 -0.42 -0.20 -18.88
CA THR A 45 0.59 -1.25 -19.12
C THR A 45 2.01 -0.73 -19.02
N GLU A 46 2.22 0.57 -19.26
CA GLU A 46 3.54 1.21 -19.20
C GLU A 46 3.40 2.71 -18.96
N VAL A 47 4.29 3.27 -18.14
CA VAL A 47 4.44 4.71 -17.90
C VAL A 47 5.93 5.04 -17.96
N SER A 48 6.29 5.95 -18.86
CA SER A 48 7.68 6.34 -19.07
C SER A 48 7.79 7.85 -19.34
N PRO A 49 8.77 8.57 -18.76
CA PRO A 49 9.06 9.94 -19.08
C PRO A 49 9.66 9.99 -20.48
N VAL A 50 9.37 11.08 -21.18
CA VAL A 50 9.96 11.40 -22.48
C VAL A 50 11.17 12.29 -22.20
N LEU A 51 12.34 11.66 -22.13
CA LEU A 51 13.60 12.33 -21.82
C LEU A 51 14.26 12.89 -23.08
N LYS A 52 14.88 14.06 -22.98
CA LYS A 52 16.01 14.44 -23.85
C LYS A 52 17.31 14.11 -23.11
N ASP A 53 18.40 13.83 -23.84
CA ASP A 53 19.65 13.30 -23.28
C ASP A 53 20.07 13.98 -21.95
N GLY A 54 20.05 13.21 -20.85
CA GLY A 54 20.47 13.66 -19.51
C GLY A 54 19.47 14.56 -18.75
N GLU A 55 18.23 14.72 -19.21
CA GLU A 55 17.23 15.55 -18.52
C GLU A 55 16.60 14.83 -17.31
N HIS A 56 16.56 15.54 -16.16
CA HIS A 56 15.76 15.21 -14.98
C HIS A 56 14.95 16.44 -14.56
N GLY A 57 13.90 16.26 -13.76
CA GLY A 57 13.00 17.35 -13.37
C GLY A 57 11.63 17.28 -14.06
N GLN A 58 11.14 18.41 -14.56
CA GLN A 58 9.85 18.47 -15.23
C GLN A 58 9.95 17.87 -16.63
N VAL A 59 9.37 16.69 -16.80
CA VAL A 59 9.37 15.93 -18.05
C VAL A 59 7.94 15.57 -18.44
N PRO A 60 7.62 15.52 -19.75
CA PRO A 60 6.38 14.90 -20.21
C PRO A 60 6.45 13.38 -20.06
N TRP A 61 5.29 12.73 -20.04
CA TRP A 61 5.13 11.29 -19.83
C TRP A 61 4.37 10.66 -20.97
N GLU A 62 4.82 9.48 -21.41
CA GLU A 62 4.05 8.57 -22.24
C GLU A 62 3.41 7.50 -21.36
N VAL A 63 2.09 7.35 -21.50
CA VAL A 63 1.29 6.35 -20.78
C VAL A 63 0.65 5.43 -21.81
N SER A 64 1.06 4.17 -21.80
CA SER A 64 0.45 3.11 -22.60
C SER A 64 -0.63 2.40 -21.81
N SER A 65 -1.80 2.22 -22.43
CA SER A 65 -2.93 1.56 -21.80
C SER A 65 -3.70 0.68 -22.78
N HIS A 66 -4.38 -0.35 -22.25
CA HIS A 66 -5.20 -1.26 -23.03
C HIS A 66 -6.61 -1.31 -22.48
N THR A 67 -7.59 -0.92 -23.30
CA THR A 67 -9.01 -1.04 -22.97
C THR A 67 -9.52 -2.41 -23.41
N GLN A 68 -10.23 -3.11 -22.52
CA GLN A 68 -10.82 -4.41 -22.80
C GLN A 68 -11.69 -4.34 -24.07
N GLY A 69 -11.46 -5.28 -25.00
CA GLY A 69 -12.15 -5.31 -26.29
C GLY A 69 -11.54 -4.45 -27.39
N SER A 70 -10.55 -3.59 -27.08
CA SER A 70 -9.80 -2.85 -28.10
C SER A 70 -8.71 -3.74 -28.72
N PRO A 71 -8.48 -3.65 -30.04
CA PRO A 71 -7.54 -4.53 -30.75
C PRO A 71 -6.07 -4.24 -30.42
N HIS A 72 -5.75 -2.99 -30.06
CA HIS A 72 -4.39 -2.52 -29.81
C HIS A 72 -4.35 -1.63 -28.57
N PRO A 73 -3.21 -1.60 -27.84
CA PRO A 73 -2.99 -0.60 -26.81
C PRO A 73 -2.86 0.80 -27.43
N VAL A 74 -3.14 1.82 -26.62
CA VAL A 74 -3.01 3.24 -26.97
C VAL A 74 -1.96 3.87 -26.08
N THR A 75 -1.08 4.67 -26.66
CA THR A 75 -0.10 5.49 -25.94
C THR A 75 -0.47 6.96 -26.09
N GLU A 76 -0.57 7.66 -24.96
CA GLU A 76 -0.88 9.09 -24.89
C GLU A 76 0.17 9.85 -24.10
N ARG A 77 0.27 11.16 -24.35
CA ARG A 77 1.20 12.04 -23.66
C ARG A 77 0.52 12.89 -22.59
N PHE A 78 1.19 13.03 -21.46
CA PHE A 78 0.72 13.78 -20.29
C PHE A 78 1.84 14.64 -19.72
N ASP A 79 1.51 15.81 -19.18
CA ASP A 79 2.49 16.68 -18.51
C ASP A 79 2.86 16.20 -17.10
N ALA A 80 1.97 15.42 -16.47
CA ALA A 80 2.14 14.89 -15.13
C ALA A 80 1.40 13.56 -14.95
N VAL A 81 1.85 12.75 -13.97
CA VAL A 81 1.26 11.45 -13.65
C VAL A 81 1.02 11.35 -12.14
N MET A 82 -0.22 11.05 -11.73
CA MET A 82 -0.54 10.65 -10.36
C MET A 82 -0.77 9.14 -10.30
N VAL A 83 0.11 8.41 -9.61
CA VAL A 83 -0.02 6.96 -9.42
C VAL A 83 -0.94 6.68 -8.24
N CYS A 84 -2.16 6.21 -8.54
CA CYS A 84 -3.22 5.91 -7.57
C CYS A 84 -3.62 4.41 -7.57
N ALA A 85 -2.70 3.52 -7.93
CA ALA A 85 -3.00 2.08 -8.14
C ALA A 85 -3.19 1.27 -6.85
N GLY A 86 -2.96 1.87 -5.68
CA GLY A 86 -3.03 1.19 -4.39
C GLY A 86 -1.89 0.19 -4.16
N HIS A 87 -1.86 -0.41 -2.97
CA HIS A 87 -0.78 -1.32 -2.56
C HIS A 87 -1.26 -2.49 -1.66
N TYR A 88 -2.56 -2.79 -1.68
CA TYR A 88 -3.18 -3.91 -0.95
C TYR A 88 -3.74 -4.99 -1.90
N SER A 89 -3.05 -5.20 -3.02
CA SER A 89 -3.48 -6.14 -4.06
C SER A 89 -2.50 -7.30 -4.25
N LEU A 90 -1.18 -7.08 -4.23
CA LEU A 90 -0.19 -8.16 -4.38
C LEU A 90 0.13 -8.79 -3.01
N PRO A 91 -0.23 -10.06 -2.75
CA PRO A 91 0.04 -10.74 -1.48
C PRO A 91 1.53 -10.80 -1.12
N TYR A 92 1.84 -10.65 0.17
CA TYR A 92 3.14 -11.02 0.71
C TYR A 92 3.05 -12.41 1.35
N ILE A 93 3.65 -13.42 0.73
CA ILE A 93 3.76 -14.78 1.27
C ILE A 93 5.18 -14.94 1.82
N PRO A 94 5.36 -15.14 3.15
CA PRO A 94 6.68 -15.38 3.70
C PRO A 94 7.21 -16.76 3.29
N ASP A 95 8.52 -16.88 3.17
CA ASP A 95 9.19 -18.17 3.04
C ASP A 95 9.09 -18.92 4.38
N ILE A 96 8.47 -20.10 4.36
CA ILE A 96 8.27 -20.96 5.53
C ILE A 96 8.79 -22.35 5.17
N PRO A 97 9.87 -22.82 5.81
CA PRO A 97 10.42 -24.15 5.55
C PRO A 97 9.36 -25.27 5.64
N GLY A 98 9.27 -26.08 4.58
CA GLY A 98 8.37 -27.24 4.49
C GLY A 98 6.91 -26.92 4.18
N ILE A 99 6.56 -25.65 3.97
CA ILE A 99 5.17 -25.23 3.71
C ILE A 99 4.59 -25.79 2.41
N ASP A 100 5.45 -26.08 1.44
CA ASP A 100 5.12 -26.74 0.17
C ASP A 100 4.67 -28.20 0.35
N THR A 101 5.03 -28.83 1.47
CA THR A 101 4.63 -30.21 1.79
C THR A 101 3.31 -30.30 2.58
N PHE A 102 2.84 -29.18 3.14
CA PHE A 102 1.64 -29.15 3.97
C PHE A 102 0.40 -29.55 3.16
N GLN A 103 -0.36 -30.54 3.63
CA GLN A 103 -1.51 -31.08 2.91
C GLN A 103 -2.79 -30.25 3.05
N GLY A 104 -2.84 -29.35 4.04
CA GLY A 104 -3.95 -28.41 4.21
C GLY A 104 -3.94 -27.30 3.14
N LYS A 105 -5.03 -26.55 3.05
CA LYS A 105 -5.14 -25.46 2.09
C LYS A 105 -4.27 -24.28 2.51
N LEU A 106 -3.63 -23.65 1.52
CA LEU A 106 -2.90 -22.40 1.69
C LEU A 106 -3.71 -21.26 1.06
N LEU A 107 -4.00 -20.21 1.82
CA LEU A 107 -4.80 -19.08 1.36
C LEU A 107 -4.19 -17.77 1.85
N HIS A 108 -4.17 -16.71 1.03
CA HIS A 108 -3.85 -15.37 1.53
C HIS A 108 -5.14 -14.58 1.82
N SER A 109 -5.09 -13.64 2.77
CA SER A 109 -6.24 -12.78 3.12
C SER A 109 -6.83 -12.02 1.92
N HIS A 110 -6.00 -11.76 0.90
CA HIS A 110 -6.43 -11.18 -0.38
C HIS A 110 -7.53 -11.99 -1.09
N PHE A 111 -7.49 -13.31 -0.95
CA PHE A 111 -8.42 -14.24 -1.61
C PHE A 111 -9.56 -14.68 -0.70
N TYR A 112 -9.54 -14.30 0.58
CA TYR A 112 -10.65 -14.53 1.48
C TYR A 112 -11.87 -13.72 1.04
N ARG A 113 -13.07 -14.32 1.10
CA ARG A 113 -14.32 -13.67 0.68
C ARG A 113 -15.43 -13.80 1.70
N TYR A 114 -15.71 -15.02 2.15
CA TYR A 114 -16.81 -15.31 3.06
C TYR A 114 -16.45 -16.44 4.03
N PRO A 115 -16.99 -16.45 5.26
CA PRO A 115 -16.62 -17.42 6.29
C PRO A 115 -17.23 -18.82 6.10
N GLU A 116 -18.32 -18.96 5.33
CA GLU A 116 -19.11 -20.20 5.24
C GLU A 116 -18.32 -21.37 4.65
N MET A 117 -17.33 -21.09 3.78
CA MET A 117 -16.47 -22.13 3.21
C MET A 117 -15.54 -22.79 4.23
N PHE A 118 -15.43 -22.22 5.43
CA PHE A 118 -14.64 -22.72 6.55
C PHE A 118 -15.51 -23.41 7.62
N ALA A 119 -16.80 -23.61 7.35
CA ALA A 119 -17.67 -24.37 8.23
C ALA A 119 -17.05 -25.75 8.51
N SER A 120 -17.00 -26.11 9.79
CA SER A 120 -16.38 -27.37 10.26
C SER A 120 -14.89 -27.55 9.95
N HIS A 121 -14.18 -26.51 9.49
CA HIS A 121 -12.72 -26.55 9.29
C HIS A 121 -11.99 -25.97 10.50
N SER A 122 -10.79 -26.49 10.78
CA SER A 122 -9.81 -25.86 11.67
C SER A 122 -8.91 -24.93 10.86
N VAL A 123 -8.87 -23.65 11.24
CA VAL A 123 -8.21 -22.58 10.48
C VAL A 123 -7.13 -21.91 11.33
N VAL A 124 -5.92 -21.82 10.79
CA VAL A 124 -4.80 -21.05 11.39
C VAL A 124 -4.59 -19.78 10.57
N LEU A 125 -4.50 -18.62 11.24
CA LEU A 125 -4.21 -17.33 10.62
C LEU A 125 -2.80 -16.88 10.99
N LEU A 126 -1.91 -16.76 10.00
CA LEU A 126 -0.57 -16.23 10.21
C LEU A 126 -0.56 -14.71 10.12
N GLY A 127 -0.55 -14.05 11.28
CA GLY A 127 -0.40 -12.59 11.39
C GLY A 127 -1.58 -11.94 12.11
N CYS A 128 -1.28 -11.17 13.17
CA CYS A 128 -2.27 -10.50 14.01
C CYS A 128 -2.43 -9.00 13.66
N GLY A 129 -2.31 -8.66 12.38
CA GLY A 129 -2.64 -7.33 11.86
C GLY A 129 -4.16 -7.14 11.65
N PRO A 130 -4.59 -6.04 11.00
CA PRO A 130 -6.01 -5.79 10.74
C PRO A 130 -6.73 -6.96 10.06
N SER A 131 -6.16 -7.54 8.99
CA SER A 131 -6.77 -8.69 8.30
C SER A 131 -6.91 -9.91 9.20
N GLY A 132 -5.86 -10.28 9.94
CA GLY A 132 -5.91 -11.48 10.78
C GLY A 132 -6.88 -11.35 11.94
N VAL A 133 -6.96 -10.16 12.56
CA VAL A 133 -7.95 -9.91 13.61
C VAL A 133 -9.36 -9.97 13.02
N ASP A 134 -9.65 -9.24 11.93
CA ASP A 134 -11.01 -9.15 11.40
C ASP A 134 -11.51 -10.50 10.85
N ILE A 135 -10.67 -11.21 10.10
CA ILE A 135 -11.01 -12.55 9.58
C ILE A 135 -11.15 -13.55 10.73
N ALA A 136 -10.29 -13.53 11.75
CA ALA A 136 -10.45 -14.42 12.90
C ALA A 136 -11.78 -14.18 13.64
N LEU A 137 -12.18 -12.92 13.81
CA LEU A 137 -13.46 -12.56 14.44
C LEU A 137 -14.65 -12.98 13.59
N GLU A 138 -14.57 -12.83 12.25
CA GLU A 138 -15.61 -13.27 11.33
C GLU A 138 -15.73 -14.79 11.26
N LEU A 139 -14.62 -15.52 11.34
CA LEU A 139 -14.58 -16.99 11.32
C LEU A 139 -15.02 -17.62 12.64
N ALA A 140 -14.84 -16.93 13.77
CA ALA A 140 -15.11 -17.48 15.11
C ALA A 140 -16.49 -18.16 15.27
N PRO A 141 -17.61 -17.63 14.71
CA PRO A 141 -18.91 -18.31 14.78
C PRO A 141 -19.14 -19.40 13.72
N TYR A 142 -18.27 -19.58 12.72
CA TYR A 142 -18.47 -20.51 11.60
C TYR A 142 -17.50 -21.71 11.61
N ALA A 143 -16.21 -21.46 11.86
CA ALA A 143 -15.16 -22.47 11.83
C ALA A 143 -15.22 -23.39 13.06
N GLN A 144 -14.66 -24.60 12.94
CA GLN A 144 -14.57 -25.53 14.08
C GLN A 144 -13.60 -25.00 15.14
N ASN A 145 -12.42 -24.57 14.69
CA ASN A 145 -11.39 -23.95 15.53
C ASN A 145 -10.73 -22.83 14.74
N VAL A 146 -10.47 -21.70 15.39
CA VAL A 146 -9.70 -20.59 14.82
C VAL A 146 -8.46 -20.36 15.68
N THR A 147 -7.28 -20.40 15.08
CA THR A 147 -6.02 -20.07 15.75
C THR A 147 -5.42 -18.83 15.12
N LEU A 148 -5.24 -17.77 15.89
CA LEU A 148 -4.63 -16.52 15.45
C LEU A 148 -3.18 -16.44 15.92
N CYS A 149 -2.24 -16.53 14.98
CA CYS A 149 -0.82 -16.42 15.26
C CYS A 149 -0.40 -14.95 15.39
N HIS A 150 0.27 -14.61 16.48
CA HIS A 150 0.78 -13.27 16.74
C HIS A 150 2.29 -13.29 17.03
N ARG A 151 2.97 -12.18 16.71
CA ARG A 151 4.40 -12.00 17.01
C ARG A 151 4.54 -11.00 18.16
N GLY A 152 5.44 -11.28 19.11
CA GLY A 152 5.80 -10.34 20.18
C GLY A 152 4.95 -10.45 21.45
N ALA A 153 4.82 -9.32 22.17
CA ALA A 153 4.17 -9.27 23.48
C ALA A 153 2.70 -9.74 23.46
N ALA A 154 2.21 -10.16 24.63
CA ALA A 154 0.84 -10.61 24.82
C ALA A 154 -0.17 -9.56 24.32
N LEU A 155 -1.25 -10.02 23.67
CA LEU A 155 -2.34 -9.15 23.25
C LEU A 155 -2.94 -8.44 24.47
N GLN A 156 -3.29 -7.17 24.29
CA GLN A 156 -3.92 -6.34 25.34
C GLN A 156 -5.41 -6.66 25.54
N TRP A 157 -5.94 -7.63 24.79
CA TRP A 157 -7.35 -8.02 24.79
C TRP A 157 -7.47 -9.53 24.75
N THR A 158 -8.58 -10.05 25.30
CA THR A 158 -8.89 -11.47 25.31
C THR A 158 -9.62 -11.84 24.02
N PRO A 159 -9.15 -12.83 23.25
CA PRO A 159 -9.87 -13.35 22.09
C PRO A 159 -11.29 -13.81 22.45
N PRO A 160 -12.27 -13.66 21.56
CA PRO A 160 -13.60 -14.20 21.79
C PRO A 160 -13.58 -15.73 21.82
N LYS A 161 -14.67 -16.32 22.32
CA LYS A 161 -14.89 -17.76 22.26
C LYS A 161 -14.73 -18.27 20.82
N GLY A 162 -13.96 -19.35 20.64
CA GLY A 162 -13.69 -19.94 19.33
C GLY A 162 -12.35 -19.51 18.71
N VAL A 163 -11.68 -18.49 19.27
CA VAL A 163 -10.36 -18.04 18.83
C VAL A 163 -9.30 -18.36 19.89
N THR A 164 -8.28 -19.10 19.49
CA THR A 164 -7.09 -19.41 20.29
C THR A 164 -5.88 -18.62 19.77
N LEU A 165 -4.96 -18.24 20.65
CA LEU A 165 -3.70 -17.60 20.24
C LEU A 165 -2.59 -18.62 20.17
N ALA A 166 -1.69 -18.42 19.20
CA ALA A 166 -0.46 -19.18 19.09
C ALA A 166 0.70 -18.25 18.72
N PRO A 167 1.96 -18.66 18.97
CA PRO A 167 3.13 -18.00 18.39
C PRO A 167 3.13 -18.08 16.86
N PRO A 168 4.02 -17.34 16.18
CA PRO A 168 4.12 -17.37 14.73
C PRO A 168 4.46 -18.77 14.21
N VAL A 169 3.84 -19.18 13.11
CA VAL A 169 4.27 -20.36 12.35
C VAL A 169 5.62 -20.05 11.68
N VAL A 170 6.60 -20.92 11.88
CA VAL A 170 7.97 -20.82 11.35
C VAL A 170 8.39 -22.02 10.50
N GLY A 171 7.56 -23.07 10.44
CA GLY A 171 7.80 -24.23 9.59
C GLY A 171 6.53 -25.06 9.40
N ALA A 172 6.61 -26.08 8.54
CA ALA A 172 5.53 -27.03 8.36
C ALA A 172 6.05 -28.44 8.04
N THR A 173 5.18 -29.41 8.26
CA THR A 173 5.28 -30.81 7.83
C THR A 173 4.04 -31.14 6.98
N PRO A 174 3.91 -32.35 6.43
CA PRO A 174 2.71 -32.71 5.69
C PRO A 174 1.38 -32.56 6.46
N HIS A 175 1.41 -32.70 7.79
CA HIS A 175 0.18 -32.70 8.61
C HIS A 175 0.10 -31.57 9.64
N ASN A 176 1.22 -30.93 9.97
CA ASN A 176 1.30 -29.95 11.05
C ASN A 176 2.02 -28.67 10.63
N LEU A 177 1.54 -27.56 11.17
CA LEU A 177 2.25 -26.28 11.19
C LEU A 177 3.08 -26.20 12.48
N ILE A 178 4.33 -25.73 12.38
CA ILE A 178 5.27 -25.64 13.49
C ILE A 178 5.40 -24.17 13.90
N CYS A 179 5.06 -23.86 15.15
CA CYS A 179 5.21 -22.55 15.76
C CYS A 179 6.64 -22.30 16.24
N GLU A 180 6.99 -21.03 16.44
CA GLU A 180 8.31 -20.57 16.92
C GLU A 180 8.73 -21.21 18.25
N ASP A 181 7.78 -21.54 19.13
CA ASP A 181 8.00 -22.20 20.42
C ASP A 181 8.05 -23.74 20.33
N GLY A 182 7.93 -24.30 19.13
CA GLY A 182 7.86 -25.73 18.87
C GLY A 182 6.46 -26.34 18.97
N THR A 183 5.43 -25.55 19.31
CA THR A 183 4.03 -26.02 19.29
C THR A 183 3.66 -26.48 17.88
N GLN A 184 2.95 -27.59 17.78
CA GLN A 184 2.42 -28.11 16.51
C GLN A 184 0.92 -27.85 16.42
N LEU A 185 0.48 -27.32 15.29
CA LEU A 185 -0.91 -27.03 15.01
C LEU A 185 -1.39 -27.87 13.83
N GLU A 186 -2.44 -28.65 14.04
CA GLU A 186 -3.21 -29.27 12.96
C GLU A 186 -4.22 -28.26 12.42
N ALA A 187 -4.34 -28.15 11.10
CA ALA A 187 -5.29 -27.26 10.46
C ALA A 187 -5.67 -27.77 9.07
N ASP A 188 -6.93 -27.56 8.68
CA ASP A 188 -7.39 -27.78 7.31
C ASP A 188 -6.99 -26.63 6.39
N THR A 189 -6.76 -25.43 6.95
CA THR A 189 -6.35 -24.25 6.19
C THR A 189 -5.41 -23.35 6.99
N LEU A 190 -4.32 -22.92 6.35
CA LEU A 190 -3.50 -21.79 6.76
C LEU A 190 -3.89 -20.55 5.94
N ILE A 191 -4.32 -19.49 6.62
CA ILE A 191 -4.56 -18.18 6.03
C ILE A 191 -3.39 -17.24 6.34
N PHE A 192 -2.64 -16.85 5.32
CA PHE A 192 -1.62 -15.80 5.40
C PHE A 192 -2.29 -14.44 5.55
N CYS A 193 -2.16 -13.83 6.74
CA CYS A 193 -2.55 -12.47 7.06
C CYS A 193 -1.31 -11.58 7.19
N THR A 194 -0.38 -11.76 6.26
CA THR A 194 1.00 -11.28 6.31
C THR A 194 1.22 -9.97 5.56
N GLY A 195 0.17 -9.43 4.96
CA GLY A 195 0.18 -8.12 4.31
C GLY A 195 0.45 -8.20 2.81
N TYR A 196 0.92 -7.10 2.24
CA TYR A 196 0.98 -6.91 0.80
C TYR A 196 2.26 -6.23 0.38
N LYS A 197 2.64 -6.43 -0.88
CA LYS A 197 3.79 -5.81 -1.51
C LYS A 197 3.39 -4.53 -2.26
N TYR A 198 4.32 -3.58 -2.33
CA TYR A 198 4.24 -2.54 -3.36
C TYR A 198 4.58 -3.16 -4.71
N TYR A 199 3.73 -2.92 -5.70
CA TYR A 199 3.92 -3.47 -7.03
C TYR A 199 3.27 -2.59 -8.09
N TYR A 200 4.11 -2.03 -8.96
CA TYR A 200 3.70 -1.13 -10.03
C TYR A 200 4.32 -1.65 -11.34
N PRO A 201 3.75 -2.71 -11.94
CA PRO A 201 4.36 -3.37 -13.10
C PRO A 201 4.51 -2.44 -14.31
N PHE A 202 3.62 -1.45 -14.44
CA PHE A 202 3.67 -0.44 -15.49
C PHE A 202 4.81 0.57 -15.32
N LEU A 203 5.55 0.51 -14.21
CA LEU A 203 6.73 1.31 -13.90
C LEU A 203 8.02 0.49 -13.98
N GLU A 204 7.95 -0.81 -14.24
CA GLU A 204 9.14 -1.62 -14.40
C GLU A 204 9.80 -1.31 -15.75
N PRO A 205 11.12 -1.09 -15.79
CA PRO A 205 11.83 -0.88 -17.04
C PRO A 205 11.68 -2.13 -17.91
N GLN A 206 11.02 -1.96 -19.05
CA GLN A 206 11.11 -2.97 -20.09
C GLN A 206 12.56 -2.98 -20.58
N ASN A 207 13.15 -4.16 -20.77
CA ASN A 207 14.54 -4.36 -21.20
C ASN A 207 14.88 -3.81 -22.62
N LYS A 208 14.34 -2.65 -23.02
CA LYS A 208 14.66 -1.96 -24.26
C LYS A 208 14.60 -0.44 -24.03
N PRO A 209 15.74 0.27 -24.01
CA PRO A 209 15.71 1.72 -24.18
C PRO A 209 15.11 2.02 -25.58
N ARG A 210 13.96 2.71 -25.64
CA ARG A 210 13.49 3.30 -26.89
C ARG A 210 14.38 4.49 -27.21
N ASN A 211 15.39 4.26 -28.04
CA ASN A 211 16.16 5.35 -28.62
C ASN A 211 15.26 6.08 -29.62
N LEU A 212 15.04 7.40 -29.41
CA LEU A 212 14.18 8.24 -30.25
C LEU A 212 14.58 8.24 -31.74
N LYS A 213 15.84 7.88 -32.06
CA LYS A 213 16.31 7.74 -33.45
C LYS A 213 15.76 6.52 -34.19
N GLU A 214 15.44 5.42 -33.50
CA GLU A 214 14.93 4.20 -34.16
C GLU A 214 13.43 4.28 -34.50
N ALA A 215 12.68 5.15 -33.83
CA ALA A 215 11.25 5.36 -34.09
C ALA A 215 10.98 6.20 -35.34
N GLU A 216 11.91 7.08 -35.73
CA GLU A 216 11.78 7.92 -36.93
C GLU A 216 12.30 7.24 -38.20
N GLU A 217 13.24 6.28 -38.08
CA GLU A 217 13.83 5.61 -39.25
C GLU A 217 13.04 4.39 -39.74
N ASN A 218 12.20 3.75 -38.91
CA ASN A 218 11.66 2.43 -39.25
C ASN A 218 10.28 2.41 -39.93
N GLY A 219 9.47 3.47 -39.93
CA GLY A 219 8.23 3.49 -40.73
C GLY A 219 7.35 2.22 -40.64
N GLU A 220 7.29 1.58 -39.48
CA GLU A 220 6.72 0.22 -39.35
C GLU A 220 5.20 0.27 -39.14
N THR A 221 4.47 0.21 -40.26
CA THR A 221 3.18 -0.47 -40.34
C THR A 221 3.42 -1.98 -40.44
N ALA A 222 2.93 -2.80 -39.49
CA ALA A 222 2.17 -4.04 -39.75
C ALA A 222 2.09 -5.01 -38.56
N VAL A 223 0.84 -5.36 -38.27
CA VAL A 223 0.29 -6.64 -37.78
C VAL A 223 1.20 -7.88 -37.95
N THR A 224 1.39 -8.65 -36.87
CA THR A 224 1.50 -10.12 -36.95
C THR A 224 0.79 -10.83 -35.79
N LYS A 225 0.11 -11.92 -36.18
CA LYS A 225 -0.71 -12.85 -35.40
C LYS A 225 0.13 -13.78 -34.51
N GLY A 226 -0.35 -14.09 -33.29
CA GLY A 226 0.15 -15.18 -32.44
C GLY A 226 -0.53 -15.15 -31.06
N PRO A 227 -0.78 -16.31 -30.41
CA PRO A 227 -1.87 -16.47 -29.45
C PRO A 227 -1.61 -15.79 -28.10
N VAL A 228 -2.67 -15.19 -27.56
CA VAL A 228 -2.74 -14.65 -26.19
C VAL A 228 -2.51 -15.78 -25.19
N PRO A 229 -1.47 -15.73 -24.33
CA PRO A 229 -1.32 -16.73 -23.28
C PRO A 229 -1.98 -16.25 -21.98
N ASN A 230 -2.88 -17.09 -21.45
CA ASN A 230 -3.27 -17.13 -20.05
C ASN A 230 -2.00 -17.15 -19.17
N ALA A 231 -1.69 -16.06 -18.45
CA ALA A 231 -0.53 -16.04 -17.57
C ALA A 231 -0.68 -15.01 -16.43
N VAL A 232 -1.62 -15.26 -15.53
CA VAL A 232 -1.64 -14.61 -14.20
C VAL A 232 -1.42 -15.64 -13.07
N VAL A 233 -1.51 -16.95 -13.36
CA VAL A 233 -1.42 -18.01 -12.34
C VAL A 233 -0.09 -18.77 -12.36
N GLU A 234 0.68 -18.77 -13.46
CA GLU A 234 1.94 -19.54 -13.54
C GLU A 234 3.24 -18.73 -13.33
N ARG A 235 3.18 -17.41 -13.11
CA ARG A 235 4.39 -16.57 -12.89
C ARG A 235 4.85 -16.44 -11.44
N ILE A 236 4.16 -17.06 -10.48
CA ILE A 236 4.53 -17.02 -9.05
C ILE A 236 5.58 -18.09 -8.70
N GLY A 237 5.86 -19.05 -9.60
CA GLY A 237 6.71 -20.22 -9.32
C GLY A 237 8.21 -20.11 -9.64
N LEU A 238 8.78 -18.94 -9.93
CA LEU A 238 10.17 -18.87 -10.45
C LEU A 238 10.97 -17.64 -9.99
N LEU A 239 10.93 -17.34 -8.68
CA LEU A 239 11.84 -16.38 -8.02
C LEU A 239 12.59 -17.03 -6.85
N VAL A 240 13.10 -18.25 -7.07
CA VAL A 240 14.12 -18.88 -6.23
C VAL A 240 15.35 -19.06 -7.12
N GLU A 241 16.18 -18.02 -7.21
CA GLU A 241 17.63 -18.11 -7.44
C GLU A 241 18.20 -16.71 -7.73
N THR A 242 18.74 -16.05 -6.70
CA THR A 242 20.06 -15.42 -6.75
C THR A 242 20.43 -14.85 -5.37
N ARG A 243 21.22 -15.61 -4.61
CA ARG A 243 22.01 -15.09 -3.48
C ARG A 243 23.48 -15.30 -3.84
N LYS A 244 24.26 -14.21 -3.95
CA LYS A 244 25.64 -14.11 -3.43
C LYS A 244 26.32 -12.77 -3.75
N VAL A 245 27.14 -12.35 -2.75
CA VAL A 245 28.22 -11.33 -2.73
C VAL A 245 27.73 -9.87 -2.78
N LEU A 246 28.09 -8.91 -1.90
CA LEU A 246 29.33 -8.65 -1.18
C LEU A 246 29.08 -8.04 0.21
N SER A 247 29.85 -8.53 1.19
CA SER A 247 30.21 -7.82 2.41
C SER A 247 31.36 -6.86 2.12
N GLY A 248 31.23 -5.59 2.51
CA GLY A 248 32.39 -4.70 2.62
C GLY A 248 32.11 -3.25 2.27
N SER A 249 32.42 -2.38 3.24
CA SER A 249 32.79 -0.98 3.06
C SER A 249 31.65 0.04 3.02
N ALA A 250 31.24 0.43 4.23
CA ALA A 250 30.83 1.79 4.51
C ALA A 250 32.06 2.70 4.44
N GLU A 251 32.12 3.65 3.50
CA GLU A 251 32.80 4.94 3.61
C GLU A 251 32.63 5.76 2.31
N LEU A 252 32.61 7.10 2.49
CA LEU A 252 32.75 8.19 1.51
C LEU A 252 31.48 8.79 0.85
N LEU A 253 31.15 10.01 1.31
CA LEU A 253 30.58 11.08 0.49
C LEU A 253 31.47 12.32 0.67
N GLN A 254 32.33 12.61 -0.32
CA GLN A 254 32.96 13.92 -0.50
C GLN A 254 33.00 14.31 -1.99
N SER A 255 32.18 15.31 -2.33
CA SER A 255 32.37 16.41 -3.29
C SER A 255 32.84 16.19 -4.74
N LYS A 256 32.96 14.97 -5.27
CA LYS A 256 33.23 14.76 -6.71
C LYS A 256 32.29 13.79 -7.45
N ASP A 257 31.35 13.14 -6.76
CA ASP A 257 30.50 12.09 -7.34
C ASP A 257 29.12 12.55 -7.85
N GLU A 258 28.76 13.84 -7.77
CA GLU A 258 27.43 14.32 -8.18
C GLU A 258 27.12 14.09 -9.67
N LYS A 259 28.15 14.06 -10.53
CA LYS A 259 27.99 13.86 -11.97
C LYS A 259 28.05 12.38 -12.37
N GLU A 260 28.85 11.58 -11.66
CA GLU A 260 29.01 10.15 -11.94
C GLU A 260 27.85 9.31 -11.36
N PHE A 261 27.19 9.78 -10.30
CA PHE A 261 25.99 9.17 -9.74
C PHE A 261 24.78 9.21 -10.71
N CYS A 262 24.66 10.28 -11.51
CA CYS A 262 23.58 10.41 -12.49
C CYS A 262 23.79 9.55 -13.75
N ASP A 263 25.03 9.42 -14.23
CA ASP A 263 25.33 8.81 -15.54
C ASP A 263 25.20 7.26 -15.56
N LYS A 264 25.17 6.58 -14.41
CA LYS A 264 25.08 5.10 -14.33
C LYS A 264 23.66 4.52 -14.23
N ASN A 265 22.62 5.36 -14.15
CA ASN A 265 21.24 4.93 -13.88
C ASN A 265 20.41 4.59 -15.13
N THR A 266 20.77 3.51 -15.83
CA THR A 266 19.93 2.98 -16.94
C THR A 266 18.73 2.13 -16.47
N ASN A 267 18.55 1.96 -15.16
CA ASN A 267 17.42 1.26 -14.51
C ASN A 267 16.59 2.21 -13.59
N TRP A 268 16.49 3.48 -13.98
CA TRP A 268 16.19 4.67 -13.16
C TRP A 268 14.85 4.74 -12.41
N LEU A 269 13.85 3.90 -12.73
CA LEU A 269 12.60 3.81 -11.96
C LEU A 269 12.74 2.94 -10.70
N MET A 270 13.77 2.09 -10.66
CA MET A 270 14.00 1.09 -9.61
C MET A 270 15.48 0.94 -9.21
N ASN A 271 16.41 1.82 -9.64
CA ASN A 271 17.83 1.60 -9.38
C ASN A 271 18.20 1.89 -7.91
N ASP A 272 18.20 0.80 -7.16
CA ASP A 272 18.63 0.61 -5.77
C ASP A 272 20.17 0.52 -5.68
N GLU A 273 20.90 1.63 -5.61
CA GLU A 273 22.25 1.59 -4.99
C GLU A 273 22.20 1.67 -3.46
N VAL A 274 21.01 1.51 -2.87
CA VAL A 274 20.88 0.97 -1.51
C VAL A 274 20.18 -0.37 -1.61
N VAL A 275 20.93 -1.42 -1.98
CA VAL A 275 20.51 -2.81 -1.83
C VAL A 275 20.43 -3.13 -0.34
N VAL A 276 19.38 -2.66 0.33
CA VAL A 276 18.89 -3.31 1.55
C VAL A 276 18.20 -4.57 1.06
N PRO A 277 18.50 -5.76 1.62
CA PRO A 277 17.80 -6.98 1.22
C PRO A 277 16.29 -6.73 1.29
N ASP A 278 15.62 -6.75 0.14
CA ASP A 278 14.16 -6.75 0.11
C ASP A 278 13.73 -7.95 0.96
N GLU A 279 13.10 -7.72 2.10
CA GLU A 279 12.40 -8.77 2.86
C GLU A 279 11.17 -9.30 2.07
N GLY A 280 11.23 -9.26 0.74
CA GLY A 280 10.21 -9.68 -0.20
C GLY A 280 8.96 -8.80 -0.23
N GLN A 281 9.01 -7.51 0.16
CA GLN A 281 7.84 -6.64 0.28
C GLN A 281 7.63 -5.66 -0.90
N GLY A 282 8.45 -5.77 -1.95
CA GLY A 282 8.28 -5.05 -3.22
C GLY A 282 8.83 -3.63 -3.21
N HIS A 283 8.83 -3.00 -4.39
CA HIS A 283 9.59 -1.77 -4.65
C HIS A 283 8.68 -0.53 -4.77
N LEU A 284 9.05 0.52 -4.06
CA LEU A 284 8.65 1.91 -4.34
C LEU A 284 9.93 2.68 -4.69
N PRO A 285 9.91 3.58 -5.68
CA PRO A 285 11.02 4.50 -5.87
C PRO A 285 11.20 5.37 -4.63
N LEU A 286 12.38 5.96 -4.44
CA LEU A 286 12.59 6.93 -3.36
C LEU A 286 11.66 8.14 -3.57
N LEU A 287 10.70 8.27 -2.67
CA LEU A 287 9.69 9.32 -2.70
C LEU A 287 10.08 10.45 -1.75
N TYR A 288 10.20 11.65 -2.28
CA TYR A 288 10.27 12.86 -1.48
C TYR A 288 8.97 13.02 -0.69
N LYS A 289 9.09 13.03 0.65
CA LYS A 289 7.97 13.11 1.59
C LYS A 289 6.88 12.08 1.31
N HIS A 290 7.30 10.84 0.97
CA HIS A 290 6.42 9.71 0.65
C HIS A 290 5.40 9.95 -0.47
N LEU A 291 5.58 10.99 -1.28
CA LEU A 291 4.59 11.45 -2.25
C LEU A 291 5.20 11.70 -3.64
N ILE A 292 6.22 12.56 -3.74
CA ILE A 292 6.75 13.02 -5.03
C ILE A 292 7.89 12.11 -5.47
N HIS A 293 7.93 11.72 -6.74
CA HIS A 293 9.10 11.04 -7.28
C HIS A 293 10.31 12.00 -7.29
N ALA A 294 11.36 11.70 -6.53
CA ALA A 294 12.45 12.66 -6.27
C ALA A 294 13.15 13.16 -7.56
N LEU A 295 13.39 12.28 -8.54
CA LEU A 295 14.02 12.65 -9.81
C LEU A 295 13.08 13.28 -10.85
N TYR A 296 11.79 12.96 -10.79
CA TYR A 296 10.79 13.36 -11.79
C TYR A 296 9.57 13.95 -11.08
N PRO A 297 9.66 15.19 -10.58
CA PRO A 297 8.65 15.79 -9.71
C PRO A 297 7.29 16.07 -10.36
N THR A 298 7.12 15.78 -11.65
CA THR A 298 5.80 15.72 -12.31
C THR A 298 5.10 14.37 -12.14
N MET A 299 5.70 13.42 -11.41
CA MET A 299 5.08 12.19 -10.94
C MET A 299 4.93 12.17 -9.42
N CYS A 300 3.76 11.73 -8.93
CA CYS A 300 3.53 11.47 -7.51
C CYS A 300 2.80 10.14 -7.27
N PHE A 301 2.82 9.67 -6.03
CA PHE A 301 2.14 8.45 -5.57
C PHE A 301 1.13 8.81 -4.49
N ILE A 302 -0.16 8.76 -4.82
CA ILE A 302 -1.24 9.02 -3.86
C ILE A 302 -1.54 7.74 -3.08
N GLY A 303 -1.53 7.86 -1.76
CA GLY A 303 -1.85 6.75 -0.88
C GLY A 303 -0.78 5.66 -0.81
N ALA A 304 0.49 6.00 -1.06
CA ALA A 304 1.62 5.13 -0.76
C ALA A 304 1.73 4.86 0.76
N CYS A 305 1.35 5.81 1.62
CA CYS A 305 1.48 5.71 3.06
C CYS A 305 0.59 4.61 3.70
N LYS A 306 1.11 3.97 4.75
CA LYS A 306 0.46 2.88 5.52
C LYS A 306 0.03 3.36 6.91
N ILE A 307 -1.04 2.74 7.42
CA ILE A 307 -1.63 3.00 8.75
C ILE A 307 -2.01 4.47 8.93
N VAL A 308 -2.98 4.91 8.10
CA VAL A 308 -3.45 6.30 8.00
C VAL A 308 -4.99 6.37 8.01
N ILE A 309 -5.57 7.57 8.05
CA ILE A 309 -6.95 7.83 7.65
C ILE A 309 -7.00 8.11 6.13
N PRO A 310 -7.53 7.18 5.30
CA PRO A 310 -7.28 7.21 3.86
C PRO A 310 -7.73 8.49 3.15
N PHE A 311 -9.05 8.75 3.08
CA PHE A 311 -9.56 9.84 2.24
C PHE A 311 -9.06 11.24 2.65
N PRO A 312 -8.95 11.59 3.95
CA PRO A 312 -8.40 12.89 4.32
C PRO A 312 -6.91 13.05 3.99
N LEU A 313 -6.12 11.98 4.13
CA LEU A 313 -4.72 12.01 3.68
C LEU A 313 -4.64 12.14 2.15
N PHE A 314 -5.44 11.40 1.40
CA PHE A 314 -5.46 11.51 -0.07
C PHE A 314 -5.84 12.92 -0.52
N HIS A 315 -6.82 13.54 0.15
CA HIS A 315 -7.20 14.94 -0.09
C HIS A 315 -6.01 15.90 0.10
N CYS A 316 -5.30 15.80 1.23
CA CYS A 316 -4.11 16.63 1.47
C CYS A 316 -3.00 16.38 0.44
N GLN A 317 -2.74 15.12 0.07
CA GLN A 317 -1.72 14.78 -0.93
C GLN A 317 -2.05 15.32 -2.32
N VAL A 318 -3.31 15.21 -2.74
CA VAL A 318 -3.78 15.74 -4.03
C VAL A 318 -3.70 17.26 -4.05
N LEU A 319 -4.20 17.95 -3.01
CA LEU A 319 -4.13 19.42 -2.95
C LEU A 319 -2.68 19.93 -2.96
N PHE A 320 -1.78 19.28 -2.23
CA PHE A 320 -0.36 19.60 -2.25
C PHE A 320 0.23 19.44 -3.65
N PHE A 321 -0.02 18.30 -4.30
CA PHE A 321 0.56 18.04 -5.61
C PHE A 321 -0.03 18.95 -6.69
N LEU A 322 -1.31 19.31 -6.62
CA LEU A 322 -1.88 20.33 -7.50
C LEU A 322 -1.21 21.69 -7.30
N ALA A 323 -0.96 22.12 -6.05
CA ALA A 323 -0.24 23.36 -5.79
C ALA A 323 1.21 23.34 -6.34
N VAL A 324 1.87 22.18 -6.35
CA VAL A 324 3.17 21.98 -7.02
C VAL A 324 3.03 22.17 -8.53
N LEU A 325 2.08 21.49 -9.17
CA LEU A 325 1.87 21.56 -10.63
C LEU A 325 1.47 22.97 -11.10
N GLU A 326 0.72 23.71 -10.28
CA GLU A 326 0.34 25.10 -10.52
C GLU A 326 1.47 26.11 -10.24
N GLY A 327 2.63 25.64 -9.76
CA GLY A 327 3.79 26.48 -9.41
C GLY A 327 3.61 27.32 -8.14
N LYS A 328 2.57 27.04 -7.34
CA LYS A 328 2.31 27.73 -6.07
C LYS A 328 3.17 27.21 -4.92
N CYS A 329 3.59 25.96 -5.01
CA CYS A 329 4.45 25.28 -4.04
C CYS A 329 5.74 24.83 -4.74
N PRO A 330 6.80 25.65 -4.79
CA PRO A 330 8.06 25.26 -5.42
C PRO A 330 8.70 24.11 -4.65
N LEU A 331 9.07 23.05 -5.36
CA LEU A 331 9.83 21.94 -4.78
C LEU A 331 11.33 22.25 -4.76
N PRO A 332 12.10 21.61 -3.85
CA PRO A 332 13.54 21.57 -3.95
C PRO A 332 14.01 20.97 -5.29
N SER A 333 15.30 21.12 -5.61
CA SER A 333 15.86 20.47 -6.80
C SER A 333 15.74 18.94 -6.70
N PRO A 334 15.66 18.21 -7.84
CA PRO A 334 15.64 16.75 -7.82
C PRO A 334 16.75 16.12 -6.98
N ASN A 335 17.97 16.65 -7.05
CA ASN A 335 19.11 16.17 -6.26
C ASN A 335 18.91 16.40 -4.75
N GLN A 336 18.37 17.56 -4.37
CA GLN A 336 18.08 17.84 -2.96
C GLN A 336 16.97 16.93 -2.43
N MET A 337 15.89 16.75 -3.20
CA MET A 337 14.81 15.82 -2.84
C MET A 337 15.33 14.39 -2.67
N LEU A 338 16.23 13.96 -3.56
CA LEU A 338 16.85 12.65 -3.48
C LEU A 338 17.72 12.50 -2.23
N LEU A 339 18.55 13.51 -1.92
CA LEU A 339 19.39 13.53 -0.72
C LEU A 339 18.54 13.42 0.56
N GLU A 340 17.50 14.25 0.68
CA GLU A 340 16.59 14.22 1.84
C GLU A 340 15.88 12.86 1.98
N SER A 341 15.48 12.24 0.86
CA SER A 341 14.83 10.91 0.86
C SER A 341 15.80 9.81 1.31
N HIS A 342 17.07 9.89 0.93
CA HIS A 342 18.11 8.96 1.40
C HIS A 342 18.42 9.14 2.88
N GLU A 343 18.46 10.39 3.37
CA GLU A 343 18.66 10.66 4.79
C GLU A 343 17.50 10.10 5.63
N GLU A 344 16.26 10.24 5.18
CA GLU A 344 15.09 9.62 5.80
C GLU A 344 15.22 8.10 5.88
N LEU A 345 15.56 7.45 4.76
CA LEU A 345 15.81 6.01 4.71
C LEU A 345 16.93 5.59 5.68
N LYS A 346 18.06 6.29 5.66
CA LYS A 346 19.20 5.99 6.54
C LYS A 346 18.82 6.13 8.01
N ASN A 347 18.10 7.19 8.37
CA ASN A 347 17.62 7.41 9.73
C ASN A 347 16.67 6.29 10.16
N HIS A 348 15.71 5.91 9.30
CA HIS A 348 14.79 4.78 9.54
C HIS A 348 15.53 3.47 9.82
N LEU A 349 16.51 3.11 8.98
CA LEU A 349 17.31 1.91 9.15
C LEU A 349 18.20 1.96 10.40
N SER A 350 18.74 3.15 10.75
CA SER A 350 19.56 3.33 11.95
C SER A 350 18.80 3.07 13.26
N LEU A 351 17.46 3.21 13.24
CA LEU A 351 16.57 2.87 14.35
C LEU A 351 16.25 1.36 14.42
N GLY A 352 16.82 0.55 13.54
CA GLY A 352 16.55 -0.89 13.45
C GLY A 352 15.14 -1.24 12.94
N LEU A 353 14.47 -0.28 12.28
CA LEU A 353 13.12 -0.47 11.75
C LEU A 353 13.18 -1.18 10.39
N PRO A 354 12.37 -2.24 10.16
CA PRO A 354 12.29 -2.90 8.86
C PRO A 354 11.86 -1.94 7.74
N LEU A 355 12.43 -2.10 6.54
CA LEU A 355 12.17 -1.22 5.38
C LEU A 355 10.68 -1.09 5.04
N LYS A 356 9.91 -2.16 5.20
CA LYS A 356 8.44 -2.17 5.02
C LYS A 356 7.66 -1.15 5.85
N TYR A 357 8.28 -0.57 6.88
CA TYR A 357 7.69 0.45 7.73
C TYR A 357 8.14 1.87 7.36
N LEU A 358 8.96 2.07 6.32
CA LEU A 358 9.42 3.39 5.89
C LEU A 358 8.26 4.35 5.60
N HIS A 359 7.23 3.88 4.90
CA HIS A 359 6.04 4.67 4.56
C HIS A 359 4.90 4.54 5.59
N ARG A 360 5.18 4.05 6.80
CA ARG A 360 4.17 3.92 7.85
C ARG A 360 4.09 5.23 8.64
N LEU A 361 2.98 5.94 8.54
CA LEU A 361 2.82 7.23 9.22
C LEU A 361 2.23 7.10 10.63
N GLU A 362 1.24 6.24 10.86
CA GLU A 362 0.57 6.08 12.16
C GLU A 362 0.13 7.42 12.79
N ILE A 363 0.76 7.86 13.89
CA ILE A 363 0.48 9.14 14.54
C ILE A 363 1.13 10.32 13.81
N GLY A 364 2.22 10.08 13.09
CA GLY A 364 2.93 11.09 12.30
C GLY A 364 2.12 11.60 11.11
N GLN A 365 1.03 10.93 10.74
CA GLN A 365 0.15 11.39 9.66
C GLN A 365 -0.42 12.80 9.89
N TRP A 366 -0.59 13.21 11.15
CA TRP A 366 -1.14 14.53 11.47
C TRP A 366 -0.14 15.64 11.17
N GLU A 367 1.11 15.46 11.59
CA GLU A 367 2.20 16.39 11.28
C GLU A 367 2.48 16.41 9.77
N TYR A 368 2.44 15.24 9.13
CA TYR A 368 2.54 15.13 7.68
C TYR A 368 1.45 15.92 6.94
N ASN A 369 0.17 15.72 7.30
CA ASN A 369 -0.94 16.43 6.67
C ASN A 369 -0.91 17.93 6.94
N ASN A 370 -0.51 18.35 8.14
CA ASN A 370 -0.33 19.77 8.47
C ASN A 370 0.81 20.37 7.64
N TRP A 371 1.94 19.68 7.51
CA TRP A 371 3.04 20.13 6.67
C TRP A 371 2.60 20.30 5.21
N LEU A 372 1.84 19.35 4.65
CA LEU A 372 1.27 19.49 3.30
C LEU A 372 0.39 20.73 3.18
N ALA A 373 -0.51 20.94 4.15
CA ALA A 373 -1.44 22.07 4.17
C ALA A 373 -0.74 23.42 4.29
N GLU A 374 0.20 23.53 5.23
CA GLU A 374 1.00 24.74 5.46
C GLU A 374 1.87 25.08 4.25
N THR A 375 2.53 24.07 3.67
CA THR A 375 3.45 24.26 2.54
C THR A 375 2.71 24.65 1.26
N ALA A 376 1.54 24.06 1.00
CA ALA A 376 0.75 24.35 -0.21
C ALA A 376 -0.32 25.44 -0.02
N GLY A 377 -0.50 25.95 1.20
CA GLY A 377 -1.42 27.05 1.50
C GLY A 377 -2.91 26.69 1.45
N PHE A 378 -3.29 25.46 1.80
CA PHE A 378 -4.69 25.03 1.92
C PHE A 378 -5.11 24.81 3.38
N GLU A 379 -6.43 24.75 3.64
CA GLU A 379 -6.94 24.60 5.01
C GLU A 379 -6.54 23.22 5.59
N PRO A 380 -5.92 23.17 6.79
CA PRO A 380 -5.55 21.89 7.41
C PRO A 380 -6.80 21.09 7.81
N LEU A 381 -6.62 19.78 7.98
CA LEU A 381 -7.71 18.92 8.45
C LEU A 381 -8.21 19.37 9.84
N PRO A 382 -9.53 19.34 10.09
CA PRO A 382 -10.06 19.79 11.37
C PRO A 382 -9.60 18.87 12.51
N PRO A 383 -9.17 19.41 13.67
CA PRO A 383 -8.60 18.60 14.76
C PRO A 383 -9.49 17.49 15.29
N VAL A 384 -10.82 17.61 15.14
CA VAL A 384 -11.78 16.55 15.50
C VAL A 384 -11.46 15.22 14.81
N LYS A 385 -10.89 15.22 13.59
CA LYS A 385 -10.50 13.99 12.88
C LYS A 385 -9.44 13.21 13.66
N LYS A 386 -8.46 13.92 14.22
CA LYS A 386 -7.41 13.34 15.09
C LYS A 386 -8.03 12.75 16.34
N LYS A 387 -8.88 13.52 17.02
CA LYS A 387 -9.58 13.07 18.23
C LYS A 387 -10.41 11.81 17.99
N MET A 388 -11.17 11.75 16.91
CA MET A 388 -11.96 10.57 16.53
C MET A 388 -11.06 9.36 16.23
N TYR A 389 -9.98 9.56 15.47
CA TYR A 389 -9.03 8.48 15.14
C TYR A 389 -8.36 7.90 16.39
N GLU A 390 -7.84 8.74 17.27
CA GLU A 390 -7.18 8.32 18.51
C GLU A 390 -8.15 7.60 19.45
N THR A 391 -9.37 8.13 19.56
CA THR A 391 -10.46 7.52 20.35
C THR A 391 -10.81 6.13 19.80
N CYS A 392 -11.03 6.02 18.48
CA CYS A 392 -11.30 4.75 17.82
C CYS A 392 -10.12 3.76 17.95
N ARG A 393 -8.88 4.24 17.84
CA ARG A 393 -7.66 3.43 18.03
C ARG A 393 -7.62 2.86 19.45
N ARG A 394 -7.91 3.67 20.47
CA ARG A 394 -7.99 3.24 21.87
C ARG A 394 -9.11 2.22 22.10
N PHE A 395 -10.32 2.46 21.58
CA PHE A 395 -11.41 1.49 21.75
C PHE A 395 -11.10 0.14 21.10
N ARG A 396 -10.53 0.18 19.88
CA ARG A 396 -10.12 -1.04 19.17
C ARG A 396 -9.00 -1.79 19.89
N SER A 397 -8.07 -1.11 20.56
CA SER A 397 -7.00 -1.78 21.32
C SER A 397 -7.48 -2.43 22.61
N ILE A 398 -8.52 -1.86 23.24
CA ILE A 398 -9.14 -2.41 24.45
C ILE A 398 -10.03 -3.60 24.11
N ASN A 399 -10.91 -3.45 23.10
CA ASN A 399 -11.84 -4.49 22.72
C ASN A 399 -12.14 -4.45 21.21
N PRO A 400 -11.48 -5.29 20.40
CA PRO A 400 -11.68 -5.31 18.96
C PRO A 400 -13.02 -5.92 18.52
N THR A 401 -13.79 -6.54 19.42
CA THR A 401 -15.12 -7.08 19.07
C THR A 401 -16.23 -6.04 19.21
N LEU A 402 -16.11 -5.10 20.14
CA LEU A 402 -17.17 -4.14 20.46
C LEU A 402 -16.95 -2.74 19.90
N TYR A 403 -15.73 -2.39 19.45
CA TYR A 403 -15.43 -1.01 19.03
C TYR A 403 -16.32 -0.48 17.90
N ARG A 404 -16.89 -1.36 17.08
CA ARG A 404 -17.81 -0.98 15.99
C ARG A 404 -19.21 -0.58 16.46
N GLY A 405 -19.55 -0.84 17.73
CA GLY A 405 -20.82 -0.44 18.34
C GLY A 405 -20.88 1.03 18.77
N PHE A 406 -19.76 1.75 18.74
CA PHE A 406 -19.72 3.18 19.08
C PHE A 406 -20.17 4.06 17.90
N LYS A 407 -20.96 5.08 18.19
CA LYS A 407 -21.32 6.15 17.25
C LYS A 407 -20.57 7.43 17.62
N PHE A 408 -19.96 8.07 16.63
CA PHE A 408 -19.34 9.38 16.76
C PHE A 408 -20.26 10.42 16.14
N GLU A 409 -20.53 11.49 16.91
CA GLU A 409 -21.28 12.66 16.49
C GLU A 409 -20.33 13.87 16.48
N VAL A 410 -20.10 14.46 15.31
CA VAL A 410 -19.26 15.66 15.17
C VAL A 410 -20.08 16.88 15.55
N LEU A 411 -19.62 17.63 16.57
CA LEU A 411 -20.30 18.82 17.08
C LEU A 411 -19.70 20.11 16.50
N SER A 412 -18.39 20.10 16.21
CA SER A 412 -17.65 21.22 15.64
C SER A 412 -16.35 20.72 14.97
N LYS A 413 -15.52 21.65 14.45
CA LYS A 413 -14.17 21.32 13.94
C LYS A 413 -13.24 20.76 15.03
N GLU A 414 -13.54 21.00 16.30
CA GLU A 414 -12.71 20.61 17.46
C GLU A 414 -13.32 19.45 18.27
N GLU A 415 -14.64 19.31 18.24
CA GLU A 415 -15.36 18.45 19.17
C GLU A 415 -16.19 17.38 18.49
N CYS A 416 -16.08 16.17 19.03
CA CYS A 416 -17.01 15.07 18.78
C CYS A 416 -17.48 14.47 20.10
N ARG A 417 -18.70 13.92 20.08
CA ARG A 417 -19.25 13.10 21.16
C ARG A 417 -19.23 11.63 20.73
N VAL A 418 -18.93 10.74 21.67
CA VAL A 418 -19.10 9.29 21.51
C VAL A 418 -20.41 8.88 22.18
N ILE A 419 -21.26 8.19 21.42
CA ILE A 419 -22.51 7.60 21.87
C ILE A 419 -22.31 6.08 21.84
N SER A 420 -22.66 5.39 22.92
CA SER A 420 -22.61 3.93 23.01
C SER A 420 -24.02 3.38 23.22
N ALA A 421 -24.37 2.31 22.50
CA ALA A 421 -25.58 1.54 22.80
C ALA A 421 -25.46 0.75 24.12
N GLU A 422 -24.23 0.47 24.60
CA GLU A 422 -23.97 -0.45 25.72
C GLU A 422 -23.27 0.20 26.94
N CYS A 423 -22.86 1.47 26.86
CA CYS A 423 -22.17 2.14 27.99
C CYS A 423 -23.03 3.26 28.60
N LYS A 424 -23.97 2.88 29.46
CA LYS A 424 -24.24 3.73 30.64
C LYS A 424 -23.00 3.67 31.54
N GLY A 425 -22.13 4.67 31.47
CA GLY A 425 -21.17 4.94 32.56
C GLY A 425 -19.69 4.60 32.37
N MET A 426 -19.16 4.46 31.15
CA MET A 426 -17.70 4.60 30.96
C MET A 426 -17.38 6.07 30.69
N GLN A 427 -16.68 6.71 31.63
CA GLN A 427 -16.11 8.04 31.40
C GLN A 427 -15.06 7.95 30.28
N VAL A 428 -15.22 8.83 29.28
CA VAL A 428 -14.34 8.97 28.11
C VAL A 428 -12.96 9.43 28.54
#